data_AF-A0A7V0QK20-F1
#
_entry.id   AF-A0A7V0QK20-F1
#
_cell.length_a   1.000
_cell.length_b   1.000
_cell.length_c   1.000
_cell.angle_alpha   90.00
_cell.angle_beta   90.00
_cell.angle_gamma   90.00
#
_symmetry.space_group_name_H-M   'P 1'
#
loop_
_entity.id
_entity.type
_entity.pdbx_description
1 polymer ?
#
loop_
_entity_poly.entity_id
_entity_poly.type
_entity_poly.pdbx_seq_one_letter_code
_entity_poly.pdbx_strand_id
1 'polypeptide(L)'
;MKREKSDVIKKFYVIKGPELDFLAALFLERGVTPRVVCRAKLKDGRVVYAHKTGESLSSLERITVESSQVIADQYGYDLISVPLPEGFTDIELLTALREAKNEIQQWATWGGLN
;
A
#
# COMPACT_ATOMS: atom_id res chain seq x y z
N MET A 1 -23.21 17.02 12.84
CA MET A 1 -22.53 16.30 11.75
C MET A 1 -21.41 15.46 12.34
N LYS A 2 -21.54 14.13 12.38
CA LYS A 2 -20.41 13.26 12.73
C LYS A 2 -19.42 13.36 11.57
N ARG A 3 -18.19 13.85 11.82
CA ARG A 3 -17.11 13.75 10.84
C ARG A 3 -16.93 12.26 10.54
N GLU A 4 -17.23 11.83 9.33
CA GLU A 4 -16.81 10.51 8.87
C GLU A 4 -15.31 10.43 9.04
N LYS A 5 -14.83 9.38 9.71
CA LYS A 5 -13.40 9.18 9.86
C LYS A 5 -12.86 8.78 8.49
N SER A 6 -12.06 9.64 7.88
CA SER A 6 -11.36 9.36 6.63
C SER A 6 -10.23 8.36 6.84
N ASP A 7 -9.80 7.72 5.76
CA ASP A 7 -8.58 6.92 5.75
C ASP A 7 -7.37 7.85 5.93
N VAL A 8 -6.48 7.54 6.86
CA VAL A 8 -5.32 8.38 7.19
C VAL A 8 -4.05 7.63 6.85
N ILE A 9 -3.33 8.10 5.84
CA ILE A 9 -2.08 7.46 5.43
C ILE A 9 -0.96 7.93 6.33
N LYS A 10 -0.13 6.97 6.73
CA LYS A 10 0.93 7.18 7.72
C LYS A 10 2.29 7.20 7.07
N LYS A 11 2.52 6.34 6.09
CA LYS A 11 3.85 6.16 5.50
C LYS A 11 3.81 5.40 4.19
N PHE A 12 4.83 5.63 3.35
CA PHE A 12 5.12 4.80 2.20
C PHE A 12 6.48 4.14 2.29
N TYR A 13 6.56 2.99 1.65
CA TYR A 13 7.79 2.28 1.35
C TYR A 13 7.85 2.07 -0.16
N VAL A 14 8.97 2.46 -0.75
CA VAL A 14 9.15 2.48 -2.20
C VAL A 14 10.44 1.77 -2.54
N ILE A 15 10.41 0.93 -3.58
CA ILE A 15 11.60 0.36 -4.21
C ILE A 15 11.46 0.66 -5.70
N LYS A 16 12.45 1.33 -6.28
CA LYS A 16 12.48 1.65 -7.72
C LYS A 16 13.76 1.11 -8.32
N GLY A 17 13.62 0.34 -9.38
CA GLY A 17 14.73 -0.04 -10.23
C GLY A 17 14.26 -0.51 -11.61
N PRO A 18 15.21 -0.87 -12.49
CA PRO A 18 14.90 -1.30 -13.85
C PRO A 18 13.96 -2.50 -13.93
N GLU A 19 13.98 -3.39 -12.92
CA GLU A 19 13.24 -4.64 -12.94
C GLU A 19 11.96 -4.63 -12.10
N LEU A 20 11.85 -3.68 -11.17
CA LEU A 20 10.81 -3.62 -10.17
C LEU A 20 10.43 -2.17 -9.83
N ASP A 21 9.14 -1.91 -9.84
CA ASP A 21 8.51 -0.73 -9.23
C ASP A 21 7.57 -1.20 -8.12
N PHE A 22 8.00 -1.04 -6.87
CA PHE A 22 7.24 -1.43 -5.69
C PHE A 22 6.81 -0.22 -4.87
N LEU A 23 5.57 -0.27 -4.39
CA LEU A 23 4.97 0.69 -3.48
C LEU A 23 4.19 -0.05 -2.40
N ALA A 24 4.47 0.22 -1.13
CA ALA A 24 3.62 -0.15 -0.01
C ALA A 24 3.14 1.11 0.73
N ALA A 25 1.84 1.16 1.01
CA ALA A 25 1.19 2.27 1.70
C ALA A 25 0.59 1.78 3.01
N LEU A 26 1.09 2.28 4.14
CA LEU A 26 0.55 2.03 5.47
C LEU A 26 -0.44 3.13 5.85
N PHE A 27 -1.66 2.74 6.24
CA PHE A 27 -2.73 3.67 6.58
C PHE A 27 -3.63 3.15 7.69
N LEU A 28 -4.41 4.07 8.28
CA LEU A 28 -5.50 3.76 9.18
C LEU A 28 -6.82 3.89 8.41
N GLU A 29 -7.45 2.77 8.11
CA GLU A 29 -8.79 2.75 7.54
C GLU A 29 -9.79 3.32 8.55
N ARG A 30 -10.57 4.30 8.11
CA ARG A 30 -11.51 5.06 8.96
C ARG A 30 -10.85 5.58 10.23
N GLY A 31 -9.56 5.91 10.18
CA GLY A 31 -8.78 6.39 11.33
C GLY A 31 -8.68 5.42 12.51
N VAL A 32 -8.99 4.12 12.32
CA VAL A 32 -9.02 3.13 13.40
C VAL A 32 -8.24 1.87 13.03
N THR A 33 -8.50 1.27 11.87
CA THR A 33 -7.96 -0.06 11.53
C THR A 33 -6.67 0.06 10.72
N PRO A 34 -5.52 -0.38 11.24
CA PRO A 34 -4.28 -0.42 10.46
C PRO A 34 -4.39 -1.33 9.25
N ARG A 35 -4.04 -0.80 8.09
CA ARG A 35 -3.96 -1.52 6.82
C ARG A 35 -2.70 -1.15 6.07
N VAL A 36 -2.17 -2.12 5.36
CA VAL A 36 -1.15 -1.90 4.33
C VAL A 36 -1.68 -2.43 3.02
N VAL A 37 -1.43 -1.69 1.95
CA VAL A 37 -1.62 -2.16 0.57
C VAL A 37 -0.30 -2.02 -0.16
N CYS A 38 0.01 -3.01 -0.99
CA CYS A 38 1.24 -3.08 -1.75
C CYS A 38 0.93 -3.32 -3.22
N ARG A 39 1.75 -2.73 -4.09
CA ARG A 39 1.78 -2.96 -5.53
C ARG A 39 3.23 -3.19 -5.93
N ALA A 40 3.48 -4.23 -6.71
CA ALA A 40 4.74 -4.47 -7.40
C ALA A 40 4.47 -4.55 -8.90
N LYS A 41 5.13 -3.74 -9.71
CA LYS A 41 5.13 -3.85 -11.18
C LYS A 41 6.51 -4.34 -11.63
N LEU A 42 6.53 -5.47 -12.34
CA LEU A 42 7.73 -6.08 -12.88
C LEU A 42 8.01 -5.56 -14.30
N LYS A 43 9.27 -5.68 -14.75
CA LYS A 43 9.68 -5.24 -16.11
C LYS A 43 8.90 -5.90 -17.25
N ASP A 44 8.42 -7.12 -17.04
CA ASP A 44 7.63 -7.86 -18.04
C ASP A 44 6.16 -7.40 -18.10
N GLY A 45 5.81 -6.36 -17.35
CA GLY A 45 4.48 -5.77 -17.31
C GLY A 45 3.54 -6.41 -16.29
N ARG A 46 3.93 -7.52 -15.65
CA ARG A 46 3.12 -8.12 -14.58
C ARG A 46 3.01 -7.17 -13.40
N VAL A 47 1.80 -7.13 -12.82
CA VAL A 47 1.52 -6.35 -11.61
C VAL A 47 0.99 -7.30 -10.55
N VAL A 48 1.58 -7.24 -9.36
CA VAL A 48 1.18 -8.02 -8.19
C VAL A 48 0.67 -7.05 -7.13
N TYR A 49 -0.47 -7.40 -6.55
CA TYR A 49 -1.08 -6.65 -5.47
C TYR A 49 -1.15 -7.49 -4.22
N ALA A 50 -0.93 -6.87 -3.07
CA ALA A 50 -1.11 -7.50 -1.78
C ALA A 50 -1.72 -6.50 -0.81
N HIS A 51 -2.43 -7.01 0.19
CA HIS A 51 -2.88 -6.18 1.30
C HIS A 51 -2.87 -6.97 2.60
N LYS A 52 -2.73 -6.27 3.71
CA LYS A 52 -2.82 -6.87 5.04
C LYS A 52 -3.46 -5.90 6.02
N THR A 53 -4.37 -6.42 6.83
CA THR A 53 -4.92 -5.75 8.01
C THR A 53 -4.12 -6.20 9.23
N GLY A 54 -3.95 -5.31 10.21
CA GLY A 54 -3.27 -5.61 11.46
C GLY A 54 -4.02 -5.04 12.66
N GLU A 55 -3.77 -5.60 13.84
CA GLU A 55 -4.36 -5.11 15.09
C GLU A 55 -3.65 -3.87 15.64
N SER A 56 -2.40 -3.65 15.22
CA SER A 56 -1.57 -2.51 15.64
C SER A 56 -0.83 -1.91 14.46
N LEU A 57 -0.76 -0.57 14.44
CA LEU A 57 -0.05 0.18 13.40
C LEU A 57 1.47 -0.12 13.45
N SER A 58 2.07 -0.19 14.64
CA SER A 58 3.51 -0.45 14.78
C SER A 58 3.87 -1.88 14.36
N SER A 59 3.03 -2.86 14.71
CA SER A 59 3.23 -4.25 14.29
C SER A 59 3.12 -4.39 12.77
N LEU A 60 2.13 -3.73 12.18
CA LEU A 60 1.93 -3.77 10.73
C LEU A 60 3.05 -3.01 9.98
N GLU A 61 3.50 -1.89 10.52
CA GLU A 61 4.65 -1.14 10.01
C GLU A 61 5.90 -2.01 9.99
N ARG A 62 6.22 -2.67 11.11
CA ARG A 62 7.38 -3.56 11.22
C ARG A 62 7.37 -4.66 10.17
N ILE A 63 6.26 -5.39 10.04
CA ILE A 63 6.11 -6.44 9.02
C ILE A 63 6.27 -5.87 7.61
N THR A 64 5.73 -4.68 7.37
CA THR A 64 5.83 -4.01 6.05
C THR A 64 7.28 -3.67 5.73
N VAL A 65 8.03 -3.12 6.70
CA VAL A 65 9.45 -2.80 6.55
C VAL A 65 10.25 -4.08 6.30
N GLU A 66 10.12 -5.08 7.17
CA GLU A 66 10.84 -6.35 7.08
C GLU A 66 10.59 -7.02 5.72
N SER A 67 9.33 -7.09 5.27
CA SER A 67 8.98 -7.70 3.98
C SER A 67 9.48 -6.89 2.79
N SER A 68 9.38 -5.55 2.85
CA SER A 68 9.86 -4.69 1.77
C SER A 68 11.39 -4.73 1.67
N GLN A 69 12.09 -4.85 2.79
CA GLN A 69 13.55 -4.98 2.80
C GLN A 69 13.99 -6.28 2.11
N VAL A 70 13.33 -7.40 2.39
CA VAL A 70 13.60 -8.67 1.70
C VAL A 70 13.44 -8.53 0.18
N ILE A 71 12.41 -7.82 -0.27
CA ILE A 71 12.20 -7.54 -1.70
C ILE A 71 13.33 -6.65 -2.23
N ALA A 72 13.70 -5.58 -1.53
CA ALA A 72 14.75 -4.66 -1.95
C ALA A 72 16.10 -5.39 -2.10
N ASP A 73 16.46 -6.21 -1.10
CA ASP A 73 17.68 -7.01 -1.07
C ASP A 73 17.71 -8.03 -2.22
N GLN A 74 16.58 -8.69 -2.51
CA GLN A 74 16.47 -9.66 -3.60
C GLN A 74 16.78 -9.05 -4.98
N TYR A 75 16.43 -7.78 -5.19
CA TYR A 75 16.67 -7.06 -6.44
C TYR A 75 17.93 -6.18 -6.41
N GLY A 76 18.63 -6.12 -5.28
CA GLY A 76 19.80 -5.24 -5.09
C GLY A 76 19.47 -3.76 -5.16
N TYR A 77 18.29 -3.37 -4.67
CA TYR A 77 17.80 -1.99 -4.66
C TYR A 77 17.66 -1.44 -3.23
N ASP A 78 17.57 -0.12 -3.12
CA ASP A 78 17.33 0.53 -1.83
C ASP A 78 15.84 0.56 -1.49
N LEU A 79 15.54 0.29 -0.22
CA LEU A 79 14.23 0.55 0.36
C LEU A 79 14.15 2.01 0.81
N ILE A 80 13.28 2.78 0.16
CA ILE A 80 13.07 4.19 0.50
C ILE A 80 11.79 4.30 1.33
N SER A 81 11.95 4.78 2.57
CA SER A 81 10.82 5.21 3.40
C SER A 81 10.51 6.67 3.12
N VAL A 82 9.33 6.96 2.60
CA VAL A 82 8.88 8.34 2.36
C VAL A 82 7.98 8.77 3.51
N PRO A 83 8.44 9.69 4.39
CA PRO A 83 7.53 10.37 5.30
C PRO A 83 6.62 11.28 4.47
N LEU A 84 5.32 11.25 4.75
CA LEU A 84 4.40 12.17 4.11
C LEU A 84 4.66 13.60 4.60
N PRO A 85 4.94 14.59 3.72
CA PRO A 85 4.89 15.98 4.11
C PRO A 85 3.46 16.36 4.49
N GLU A 86 3.31 17.26 5.46
CA GLU A 86 2.02 17.89 5.73
C GLU A 86 1.49 18.53 4.43
N GLY A 87 0.34 18.05 3.93
CA GLY A 87 -0.31 18.64 2.75
C GLY A 87 -0.20 17.87 1.44
N PHE A 88 0.35 16.65 1.42
CA PHE A 88 0.14 15.76 0.27
C PHE A 88 -1.37 15.48 0.12
N THR A 89 -1.98 15.98 -0.96
CA THR A 89 -3.44 15.98 -1.05
C THR A 89 -3.98 14.56 -1.21
N ASP A 90 -5.11 14.32 -0.56
CA ASP A 90 -5.85 13.06 -0.63
C ASP A 90 -6.06 12.59 -2.07
N ILE A 91 -6.08 13.46 -3.09
CA ILE A 91 -6.50 13.13 -4.46
C ILE A 91 -5.51 12.23 -5.21
N GLU A 92 -4.22 12.52 -5.25
CA GLU A 92 -3.24 11.72 -6.03
C GLU A 92 -3.04 10.32 -5.43
N LEU A 93 -3.13 10.29 -4.11
CA LEU A 93 -3.00 9.10 -3.31
C LEU A 93 -4.31 8.30 -3.23
N LEU A 94 -5.47 8.96 -3.15
CA LEU A 94 -6.77 8.34 -3.37
C LEU A 94 -6.94 7.88 -4.80
N THR A 95 -6.26 8.44 -5.80
CA THR A 95 -6.27 7.91 -7.18
C THR A 95 -5.46 6.62 -7.24
N ALA A 96 -4.24 6.58 -6.71
CA ALA A 96 -3.45 5.34 -6.63
C ALA A 96 -4.13 4.26 -5.76
N LEU A 97 -4.73 4.67 -4.64
CA LEU A 97 -5.50 3.79 -3.74
C LEU A 97 -6.90 3.47 -4.27
N ARG A 98 -7.56 4.33 -5.04
CA ARG A 98 -8.84 4.02 -5.75
C ARG A 98 -8.59 3.13 -6.92
N GLU A 99 -7.50 3.27 -7.66
CA GLU A 99 -7.14 2.33 -8.71
C GLU A 99 -6.92 0.96 -8.07
N ALA A 100 -6.14 0.88 -6.99
CA ALA A 100 -5.99 -0.36 -6.22
C ALA A 100 -7.32 -0.86 -5.60
N LYS A 101 -8.16 0.02 -5.05
CA LYS A 101 -9.43 -0.34 -4.40
C LYS A 101 -10.55 -0.67 -5.39
N ASN A 102 -10.62 0.00 -6.52
CA ASN A 102 -11.57 -0.31 -7.61
C ASN A 102 -11.15 -1.62 -8.28
N GLU A 103 -9.85 -1.89 -8.44
CA GLU A 103 -9.37 -3.20 -8.87
C GLU A 103 -9.71 -4.28 -7.83
N ILE A 104 -9.55 -4.02 -6.53
CA ILE A 104 -9.92 -4.96 -5.46
C ILE A 104 -11.46 -5.14 -5.33
N GLN A 105 -12.27 -4.10 -5.52
CA GLN A 105 -13.73 -4.18 -5.46
C GLN A 105 -14.34 -4.86 -6.70
N GLN A 106 -13.73 -4.71 -7.88
CA GLN A 106 -14.14 -5.48 -9.06
C GLN A 106 -13.94 -6.99 -8.85
N TRP A 107 -12.95 -7.40 -8.06
CA TRP A 107 -12.64 -8.82 -7.81
C TRP A 107 -13.55 -9.48 -6.77
N ALA A 108 -14.05 -8.74 -5.77
CA ALA A 108 -15.11 -9.23 -4.89
C ALA A 108 -16.42 -9.52 -5.65
N THR A 109 -16.57 -8.97 -6.86
CA THR A 109 -17.74 -9.19 -7.73
C THR A 109 -17.53 -10.35 -8.71
N TRP A 110 -16.27 -10.76 -8.98
CA TRP A 110 -15.93 -11.95 -9.79
C TRP A 110 -15.68 -13.22 -8.94
N GLY A 111 -15.47 -13.06 -7.63
CA GLY A 111 -15.45 -14.15 -6.64
C GLY A 111 -16.85 -14.57 -6.16
N GLY A 112 -17.90 -14.25 -6.91
CA GLY A 112 -19.22 -14.81 -6.71
C GLY A 112 -19.19 -16.32 -6.94
N LEU A 113 -19.22 -17.05 -5.82
CA LEU A 113 -20.02 -18.26 -5.60
C LEU A 113 -20.65 -18.84 -6.88
N ASN A 114 -20.09 -19.97 -7.34
CA ASN A 114 -20.97 -21.13 -7.50
C ASN A 114 -21.42 -21.58 -6.10
#